data_AF-A0A7K2JHI1-F1
#
_entry.id   AF-A0A7K2JHI1-F1
#
_cell.length_a   1.000
_cell.length_b   1.000
_cell.length_c   1.000
_cell.angle_alpha   90.00
_cell.angle_beta   90.00
_cell.angle_gamma   90.00
#
_symmetry.space_group_name_H-M   'P 1'
#
loop_
_entity.id
_entity.type
_entity.pdbx_description
1 polymer ?
#
loop_
_entity_poly.entity_id
_entity_poly.type
_entity_poly.pdbx_seq_one_letter_code
_entity_poly.pdbx_strand_id
1 'polypeptide(L)'
;MSIPFELPPEDRVLSPRTGYTRAHWEAVADGLLWAAWRWSTPGCALLDLPGRPSHSGVRSDGLEGFARTFLAAAFRVAGAGGDDPHGWLDRYARGLAAGTLTPGRDDTESWPLILDHEVQGQPMVESASVALGLRLTAPWLWKNLDAGVQDRVEEWLRGALRHVPAPNNWYLFPYTVAGFLESVGRGDAETAAARQRALELMEGWYRGEGWYADGDGRAFDHYNGWALHLYPVLDAHLGGDGELAARYGDRLRAHLDGFASMFGADGAPLHFGRSLSYRFAASSAVSLG
;
A
#
# COMPACT_ATOMS: atom_id res chain seq x y z
N MET A 1 -15.37 -24.80 0.45
CA MET A 1 -15.49 -23.46 -0.15
C MET A 1 -14.99 -23.58 -1.58
N SER A 2 -15.82 -23.30 -2.59
CA SER A 2 -15.31 -23.21 -3.97
C SER A 2 -14.69 -21.83 -4.15
N ILE A 3 -13.49 -21.79 -4.75
CA ILE A 3 -12.85 -20.55 -5.16
C ILE A 3 -13.75 -19.93 -6.25
N PRO A 4 -14.12 -18.64 -6.19
CA PRO A 4 -15.10 -18.04 -7.10
C PRO A 4 -14.57 -17.80 -8.52
N PHE A 5 -13.36 -18.29 -8.83
CA PHE A 5 -12.67 -18.16 -10.10
C PHE A 5 -11.82 -19.41 -10.37
N GLU A 6 -11.55 -19.68 -11.64
CA GLU A 6 -10.77 -20.83 -12.08
C GLU A 6 -9.27 -20.60 -11.86
N LEU A 7 -8.58 -21.61 -11.31
CA LEU A 7 -7.13 -21.61 -11.20
C LEU A 7 -6.53 -22.39 -12.37
N PRO A 8 -5.37 -21.97 -12.90
CA PRO A 8 -4.66 -22.76 -13.90
C PRO A 8 -4.20 -24.11 -13.29
N PRO A 9 -3.84 -25.10 -14.14
CA PRO A 9 -3.28 -26.36 -13.65
C PRO A 9 -2.00 -26.15 -12.83
N GLU A 10 -1.81 -26.96 -11.78
CA GLU A 10 -0.57 -26.96 -10.99
C GLU A 10 0.66 -27.30 -11.85
N ASP A 11 1.75 -26.57 -11.63
CA ASP A 11 3.07 -26.88 -12.18
C ASP A 11 4.04 -27.23 -11.05
N ARG A 12 4.14 -28.53 -10.78
CA ARG A 12 5.06 -29.08 -9.76
C ARG A 12 6.50 -29.23 -10.23
N VAL A 13 6.79 -28.91 -11.49
CA VAL A 13 8.17 -28.81 -11.97
C VAL A 13 8.72 -27.44 -11.59
N LEU A 14 7.97 -26.37 -11.88
CA LEU A 14 8.37 -25.00 -11.54
C LEU A 14 8.18 -24.66 -10.06
N SER A 15 7.12 -25.16 -9.43
CA SER A 15 6.81 -24.95 -8.02
C SER A 15 6.60 -26.29 -7.30
N PRO A 16 7.68 -26.96 -6.86
CA PRO A 16 7.60 -28.34 -6.36
C PRO A 16 6.76 -28.54 -5.10
N ARG A 17 6.56 -27.48 -4.31
CA ARG A 17 5.84 -27.54 -3.03
C ARG A 17 4.34 -27.30 -3.19
N THR A 18 3.96 -26.23 -3.90
CA THR A 18 2.56 -25.81 -4.01
C THR A 18 1.95 -26.09 -5.37
N GLY A 19 2.76 -26.24 -6.42
CA GLY A 19 2.29 -26.23 -7.81
C GLY A 19 1.88 -24.84 -8.31
N TYR A 20 1.88 -23.83 -7.44
CA TYR A 20 1.43 -22.49 -7.77
C TYR A 20 2.56 -21.68 -8.39
N THR A 21 2.22 -21.09 -9.53
CA THR A 21 3.09 -20.26 -10.37
C THR A 21 2.58 -18.82 -10.38
N ARG A 22 3.28 -17.94 -11.09
CA ARG A 22 2.82 -16.58 -11.35
C ARG A 22 1.37 -16.52 -11.86
N ALA A 23 0.98 -17.41 -12.76
CA ALA A 23 -0.37 -17.45 -13.32
C ALA A 23 -1.46 -17.71 -12.24
N HIS A 24 -1.13 -18.49 -11.20
CA HIS A 24 -2.05 -18.71 -10.09
C HIS A 24 -2.24 -17.43 -9.26
N TRP A 25 -1.15 -16.71 -9.00
CA TRP A 25 -1.20 -15.45 -8.25
C TRP A 25 -1.91 -14.34 -9.03
N GLU A 26 -1.72 -14.29 -10.36
CA GLU A 26 -2.46 -13.39 -11.25
C GLU A 26 -3.95 -13.71 -11.26
N ALA A 27 -4.34 -14.99 -11.36
CA ALA A 27 -5.74 -15.42 -11.27
C ALA A 27 -6.38 -15.08 -9.92
N VAL A 28 -5.64 -15.26 -8.81
CA VAL A 28 -6.10 -14.87 -7.47
C VAL A 28 -6.28 -13.36 -7.35
N ALA A 29 -5.33 -12.56 -7.85
CA ALA A 29 -5.44 -11.10 -7.85
C ALA A 29 -6.67 -10.64 -8.64
N ASP A 30 -6.85 -11.15 -9.87
CA ASP A 30 -7.99 -10.83 -10.73
C ASP A 30 -9.31 -11.24 -10.07
N GLY A 31 -9.36 -12.43 -9.46
CA GLY A 31 -10.52 -12.93 -8.74
C GLY A 31 -10.90 -12.11 -7.51
N LEU A 32 -9.91 -11.68 -6.72
CA LEU A 32 -10.13 -10.78 -5.57
C LEU A 32 -10.63 -9.41 -6.02
N LEU A 33 -10.05 -8.85 -7.09
CA LEU A 33 -10.49 -7.59 -7.68
C LEU A 33 -11.95 -7.69 -8.15
N TRP A 34 -12.29 -8.72 -8.94
CA TRP A 34 -13.66 -8.95 -9.37
C TRP A 34 -14.64 -9.09 -8.20
N ALA A 35 -14.24 -9.80 -7.14
CA ALA A 35 -15.09 -9.99 -5.99
C ALA A 35 -15.39 -8.67 -5.26
N ALA A 36 -14.39 -7.80 -5.12
CA ALA A 36 -14.50 -6.50 -4.44
C ALA A 36 -15.24 -5.45 -5.28
N TRP A 37 -14.95 -5.38 -6.59
CA TRP A 37 -15.52 -4.39 -7.50
C TRP A 37 -17.04 -4.51 -7.69
N ARG A 38 -17.68 -5.60 -7.24
CA ARG A 38 -19.15 -5.72 -7.16
C ARG A 38 -19.79 -4.72 -6.20
N TRP A 39 -19.00 -4.16 -5.29
CA TRP A 39 -19.45 -3.23 -4.24
C TRP A 39 -19.04 -1.79 -4.53
N SER A 40 -18.68 -1.49 -5.78
CA SER A 40 -18.31 -0.15 -6.21
C SER A 40 -19.49 0.81 -6.15
N THR A 41 -19.23 2.04 -5.70
CA THR A 41 -20.14 3.16 -5.93
C THR A 41 -20.28 3.47 -7.43
N PRO A 42 -21.34 4.16 -7.88
CA PRO A 42 -21.57 4.48 -9.29
C PRO A 42 -20.38 5.16 -10.00
N GLY A 43 -19.71 6.09 -9.32
CA GLY A 43 -18.54 6.82 -9.79
C GLY A 43 -17.22 6.08 -9.57
N CYS A 44 -17.25 4.87 -8.99
CA CYS A 44 -16.10 4.05 -8.67
C CYS A 44 -15.16 4.62 -7.60
N ALA A 45 -15.60 5.62 -6.82
CA ALA A 45 -14.75 6.27 -5.83
C ALA A 45 -14.56 5.43 -4.56
N LEU A 46 -15.55 4.63 -4.16
CA LEU A 46 -15.52 3.82 -2.94
C LEU A 46 -15.92 2.39 -3.25
N LEU A 47 -15.43 1.43 -2.47
CA LEU A 47 -15.90 0.05 -2.48
C LEU A 47 -16.57 -0.30 -1.14
N ASP A 48 -17.90 -0.26 -1.10
CA ASP A 48 -18.71 -0.47 0.12
C ASP A 48 -18.91 -1.95 0.41
N LEU A 49 -17.82 -2.61 0.85
CA LEU A 49 -17.83 -4.03 1.17
C LEU A 49 -18.87 -4.35 2.27
N PRO A 50 -19.58 -5.50 2.18
CA PRO A 50 -20.62 -5.84 3.13
C PRO A 50 -20.01 -6.19 4.49
N GLY A 51 -20.63 -5.72 5.56
CA GLY A 51 -20.18 -6.03 6.92
C GLY A 51 -20.55 -4.95 7.92
N ARG A 52 -20.07 -5.13 9.14
CA ARG A 52 -20.17 -4.10 10.18
C ARG A 52 -19.14 -3.00 9.87
N PRO A 53 -19.54 -1.72 9.85
CA PRO A 53 -18.59 -0.62 9.69
C PRO A 53 -17.54 -0.60 10.80
N SER A 54 -16.34 -0.14 10.47
CA SER A 54 -15.28 0.10 11.43
C SER A 54 -15.57 1.32 12.31
N HIS A 55 -14.67 1.59 13.26
CA HIS A 55 -14.74 2.82 14.04
C HIS A 55 -14.50 4.09 13.21
N SER A 56 -13.81 3.97 12.07
CA SER A 56 -13.54 5.09 11.14
C SER A 56 -14.75 5.44 10.26
N GLY A 57 -15.79 4.60 10.30
CA GLY A 57 -17.06 4.81 9.62
C GLY A 57 -17.08 4.39 8.15
N VAL A 58 -18.29 4.23 7.62
CA VAL A 58 -18.56 3.61 6.30
C VAL A 58 -17.78 4.26 5.16
N ARG A 59 -17.67 5.59 5.16
CA ARG A 59 -16.96 6.32 4.09
C ARG A 59 -15.46 6.03 4.10
N SER A 60 -14.85 5.95 5.29
CA SER A 60 -13.44 5.58 5.43
C SER A 60 -13.23 4.12 5.03
N ASP A 61 -14.15 3.23 5.41
CA ASP A 61 -14.10 1.81 5.04
C ASP A 61 -14.19 1.62 3.52
N GLY A 62 -15.06 2.41 2.85
CA GLY A 62 -15.19 2.41 1.39
C GLY A 62 -13.93 2.91 0.68
N LEU A 63 -13.28 3.95 1.22
CA LEU A 63 -11.99 4.43 0.72
C LEU A 63 -10.91 3.37 0.92
N GLU A 64 -10.90 2.69 2.07
CA GLU A 64 -9.99 1.58 2.31
C GLU A 64 -10.21 0.46 1.28
N GLY A 65 -11.46 0.08 1.01
CA GLY A 65 -11.79 -0.87 -0.06
C GLY A 65 -11.20 -0.46 -1.41
N PHE A 66 -11.36 0.81 -1.81
CA PHE A 66 -10.75 1.36 -3.02
C PHE A 66 -9.21 1.25 -2.97
N ALA A 67 -8.58 1.79 -1.93
CA ALA A 67 -7.13 1.93 -1.84
C ALA A 67 -6.40 0.57 -1.75
N ARG A 68 -6.94 -0.39 -0.98
CA ARG A 68 -6.34 -1.72 -0.82
C ARG A 68 -6.46 -2.56 -2.08
N THR A 69 -7.59 -2.48 -2.77
CA THR A 69 -7.75 -3.17 -4.05
C THR A 69 -6.94 -2.50 -5.15
N PHE A 70 -6.77 -1.17 -5.09
CA PHE A 70 -5.91 -0.47 -6.04
C PHE A 70 -4.47 -0.93 -5.97
N LEU A 71 -3.92 -1.21 -4.79
CA LEU A 71 -2.59 -1.82 -4.66
C LEU A 71 -2.51 -3.16 -5.40
N ALA A 72 -3.49 -4.05 -5.22
CA ALA A 72 -3.51 -5.34 -5.91
C ALA A 72 -3.55 -5.17 -7.44
N ALA A 73 -4.40 -4.27 -7.95
CA ALA A 73 -4.47 -3.95 -9.38
C ALA A 73 -3.17 -3.33 -9.88
N ALA A 74 -2.58 -2.41 -9.12
CA ALA A 74 -1.35 -1.73 -9.49
C ALA A 74 -0.17 -2.69 -9.62
N PHE A 75 0.04 -3.58 -8.65
CA PHE A 75 1.07 -4.63 -8.74
C PHE A 75 0.79 -5.59 -9.90
N ARG A 76 -0.47 -5.99 -10.09
CA ARG A 76 -0.88 -6.91 -11.17
C ARG A 76 -0.61 -6.35 -12.57
N VAL A 77 -0.93 -5.08 -12.80
CA VAL A 77 -0.75 -4.40 -14.09
C VAL A 77 0.71 -4.01 -14.31
N ALA A 78 1.37 -3.44 -13.30
CA ALA A 78 2.78 -3.07 -13.40
C ALA A 78 3.68 -4.29 -13.61
N GLY A 79 3.41 -5.38 -12.89
CA GLY A 79 4.13 -6.65 -13.06
C GLY A 79 3.95 -7.26 -14.46
N ALA A 80 2.83 -6.97 -15.13
CA ALA A 80 2.53 -7.40 -16.48
C ALA A 80 2.95 -6.37 -17.55
N GLY A 81 3.74 -5.35 -17.20
CA GLY A 81 4.24 -4.35 -18.14
C GLY A 81 3.14 -3.45 -18.72
N GLY A 82 2.03 -3.27 -17.98
CA GLY A 82 0.91 -2.45 -18.41
C GLY A 82 -0.23 -3.23 -19.06
N ASP A 83 -0.11 -4.54 -19.21
CA ASP A 83 -1.23 -5.37 -19.67
C ASP A 83 -2.35 -5.40 -18.63
N ASP A 84 -3.49 -4.79 -18.97
CA ASP A 84 -4.68 -4.64 -18.14
C ASP A 84 -5.90 -5.25 -18.86
N PRO A 85 -5.98 -6.59 -18.98
CA PRO A 85 -7.01 -7.26 -19.78
C PRO A 85 -8.43 -7.08 -19.24
N HIS A 86 -8.57 -6.64 -17.98
CA HIS A 86 -9.86 -6.42 -17.32
C HIS A 86 -10.26 -4.94 -17.22
N GLY A 87 -9.41 -4.02 -17.72
CA GLY A 87 -9.64 -2.58 -17.66
C GLY A 87 -9.77 -2.04 -16.24
N TRP A 88 -8.93 -2.52 -15.31
CA TRP A 88 -8.92 -2.05 -13.93
C TRP A 88 -8.54 -0.57 -13.83
N LEU A 89 -7.52 -0.13 -14.57
CA LEU A 89 -7.00 1.24 -14.47
C LEU A 89 -8.06 2.29 -14.83
N ASP A 90 -8.92 2.02 -15.81
CA ASP A 90 -10.03 2.92 -16.17
C ASP A 90 -11.05 3.09 -15.04
N ARG A 91 -11.28 2.03 -14.24
CA ARG A 91 -12.17 2.10 -13.08
C ARG A 91 -11.54 2.93 -11.96
N TYR A 92 -10.25 2.72 -11.69
CA TYR A 92 -9.52 3.52 -10.72
C TYR A 92 -9.40 4.99 -11.15
N ALA A 93 -9.24 5.27 -12.46
CA ALA A 93 -9.25 6.63 -13.01
C ALA A 93 -10.57 7.35 -12.71
N ARG A 94 -11.71 6.69 -12.97
CA ARG A 94 -13.04 7.24 -12.64
C ARG A 94 -13.21 7.47 -11.14
N GLY A 95 -12.77 6.52 -10.32
CA GLY A 95 -12.81 6.64 -8.87
C GLY A 95 -11.98 7.79 -8.31
N LEU A 96 -10.76 7.99 -8.83
CA LEU A 96 -9.92 9.14 -8.50
C LEU A 96 -10.63 10.45 -8.87
N ALA A 97 -11.21 10.54 -10.06
CA ALA A 97 -11.89 11.74 -10.53
C ALA A 97 -13.13 12.10 -9.69
N ALA A 98 -13.94 11.09 -9.34
CA ALA A 98 -15.15 11.25 -8.55
C ALA A 98 -14.84 11.51 -7.06
N GLY A 99 -13.96 10.72 -6.46
CA GLY A 99 -13.63 10.81 -5.04
C GLY A 99 -12.94 12.11 -4.65
N THR A 100 -12.11 12.65 -5.54
CA THR A 100 -11.39 13.90 -5.30
C THR A 100 -12.15 15.15 -5.74
N LEU A 101 -13.38 15.03 -6.26
CA LEU A 101 -14.14 16.18 -6.76
C LEU A 101 -14.54 17.16 -5.66
N THR A 102 -15.08 16.64 -4.55
CA THR A 102 -15.50 17.44 -3.38
C THR A 102 -15.17 16.75 -2.05
N PRO A 103 -13.88 16.51 -1.71
CA PRO A 103 -13.51 15.79 -0.50
C PRO A 103 -14.15 16.35 0.78
N GLY A 104 -14.60 15.47 1.67
CA GLY A 104 -15.28 15.82 2.93
C GLY A 104 -16.77 16.15 2.79
N ARG A 105 -17.29 16.26 1.56
CA ARG A 105 -18.73 16.44 1.35
C ARG A 105 -19.49 15.17 1.70
N ASP A 106 -20.64 15.31 2.34
CA ASP A 106 -21.52 14.18 2.63
C ASP A 106 -22.37 13.80 1.41
N ASP A 107 -21.75 13.06 0.48
CA ASP A 107 -22.41 12.44 -0.69
C ASP A 107 -21.90 11.02 -0.99
N THR A 108 -22.38 10.37 -2.05
CA THR A 108 -22.05 8.95 -2.32
C THR A 108 -20.61 8.69 -2.77
N GLU A 109 -19.87 9.69 -3.25
CA GLU A 109 -18.58 9.46 -3.92
C GLU A 109 -17.40 10.14 -3.22
N SER A 110 -17.61 11.28 -2.58
CA SER A 110 -16.54 12.13 -2.08
C SER A 110 -15.67 11.41 -1.05
N TRP A 111 -14.36 11.47 -1.24
CA TRP A 111 -13.41 10.91 -0.29
C TRP A 111 -13.39 11.72 1.01
N PRO A 112 -13.14 11.08 2.16
CA PRO A 112 -12.89 11.80 3.40
C PRO A 112 -11.63 12.66 3.27
N LEU A 113 -11.56 13.74 4.07
CA LEU A 113 -10.33 14.52 4.19
C LEU A 113 -9.28 13.69 4.93
N ILE A 114 -8.01 13.90 4.59
CA ILE A 114 -6.89 13.42 5.41
C ILE A 114 -6.67 14.42 6.54
N LEU A 115 -6.78 13.96 7.79
CA LEU A 115 -6.65 14.76 9.00
C LEU A 115 -5.64 14.14 9.97
N ASP A 116 -5.38 14.80 11.10
CA ASP A 116 -4.51 14.29 12.17
C ASP A 116 -4.99 12.93 12.70
N HIS A 117 -4.03 12.12 13.13
CA HIS A 117 -4.32 10.73 13.54
C HIS A 117 -5.32 10.60 14.69
N GLU A 118 -5.41 11.60 15.58
CA GLU A 118 -6.32 11.62 16.73
C GLU A 118 -7.76 12.04 16.36
N VAL A 119 -7.98 12.58 15.16
CA VAL A 119 -9.29 13.09 14.72
C VAL A 119 -9.94 12.12 13.76
N GLN A 120 -9.34 11.95 12.58
CA GLN A 120 -9.81 11.04 11.53
C GLN A 120 -8.61 10.63 10.68
N GLY A 121 -7.67 9.94 11.31
CA GLY A 121 -6.38 9.59 10.73
C GLY A 121 -6.40 8.54 9.64
N GLN A 122 -7.45 7.73 9.56
CA GLN A 122 -7.48 6.54 8.70
C GLN A 122 -7.17 6.88 7.22
N PRO A 123 -7.78 7.92 6.59
CA PRO A 123 -7.47 8.30 5.21
C PRO A 123 -5.99 8.57 4.92
N MET A 124 -5.19 8.93 5.93
CA MET A 124 -3.73 9.05 5.79
C MET A 124 -3.10 7.70 5.44
N VAL A 125 -3.54 6.62 6.06
CA VAL A 125 -3.11 5.24 5.78
C VAL A 125 -3.45 4.86 4.34
N GLU A 126 -4.70 5.13 3.92
CA GLU A 126 -5.14 4.84 2.55
C GLU A 126 -4.39 5.67 1.51
N SER A 127 -4.03 6.92 1.83
CA SER A 127 -3.30 7.80 0.91
C SER A 127 -1.96 7.21 0.47
N ALA A 128 -1.26 6.48 1.33
CA ALA A 128 -0.02 5.78 0.98
C ALA A 128 -0.27 4.65 -0.03
N SER A 129 -1.38 3.94 0.12
CA SER A 129 -1.79 2.88 -0.81
C SER A 129 -2.17 3.46 -2.18
N VAL A 130 -2.91 4.58 -2.20
CA VAL A 130 -3.25 5.32 -3.42
C VAL A 130 -2.00 5.86 -4.11
N ALA A 131 -1.10 6.51 -3.37
CA ALA A 131 0.15 7.06 -3.90
C ALA A 131 1.06 5.98 -4.48
N LEU A 132 1.21 4.85 -3.78
CA LEU A 132 2.01 3.73 -4.29
C LEU A 132 1.37 3.11 -5.55
N GLY A 133 0.05 2.92 -5.56
CA GLY A 133 -0.66 2.44 -6.74
C GLY A 133 -0.48 3.36 -7.95
N LEU A 134 -0.60 4.68 -7.75
CA LEU A 134 -0.35 5.69 -8.78
C LEU A 134 1.10 5.69 -9.25
N ARG A 135 2.08 5.54 -8.35
CA ARG A 135 3.50 5.49 -8.71
C ARG A 135 3.82 4.27 -9.56
N LEU A 136 3.35 3.09 -9.17
CA LEU A 136 3.54 1.83 -9.90
C LEU A 136 2.90 1.87 -11.30
N THR A 137 1.77 2.56 -11.43
CA THR A 137 0.99 2.62 -12.67
C THR A 137 1.15 3.93 -13.43
N ALA A 138 2.08 4.82 -13.01
CA ALA A 138 2.19 6.17 -13.53
C ALA A 138 2.29 6.24 -15.07
N PRO A 139 3.00 5.33 -15.78
CA PRO A 139 3.04 5.32 -17.24
C PRO A 139 1.69 5.10 -17.92
N TRP A 140 0.77 4.38 -17.30
CA TRP A 140 -0.51 3.95 -17.90
C TRP A 140 -1.73 4.63 -17.30
N LEU A 141 -1.69 5.04 -16.03
CA LEU A 141 -2.79 5.69 -15.33
C LEU A 141 -2.54 7.19 -15.18
N TRP A 142 -1.58 7.59 -14.34
CA TRP A 142 -1.36 8.99 -13.98
C TRP A 142 -1.19 9.91 -15.20
N LYS A 143 -0.32 9.52 -16.15
CA LYS A 143 -0.06 10.29 -17.38
C LYS A 143 -1.29 10.49 -18.27
N ASN A 144 -2.29 9.63 -18.15
CA ASN A 144 -3.51 9.66 -18.96
C ASN A 144 -4.71 10.28 -18.23
N LEU A 145 -4.55 10.68 -16.97
CA LEU A 145 -5.57 11.45 -16.25
C LEU A 145 -5.64 12.88 -16.79
N ASP A 146 -6.86 13.44 -16.82
CA ASP A 146 -7.06 14.87 -17.08
C ASP A 146 -6.26 15.71 -16.09
N ALA A 147 -5.66 16.81 -16.54
CA ALA A 147 -4.85 17.70 -15.70
C ALA A 147 -5.60 18.15 -14.44
N GLY A 148 -6.88 18.51 -14.57
CA GLY A 148 -7.70 18.90 -13.44
C GLY A 148 -7.98 17.76 -12.44
N VAL A 149 -7.95 16.50 -12.87
CA VAL A 149 -8.01 15.34 -11.96
C VAL A 149 -6.68 15.16 -11.25
N GLN A 150 -5.55 15.27 -11.98
CA GLN A 150 -4.22 15.21 -11.39
C GLN A 150 -4.05 16.25 -10.27
N ASP A 151 -4.49 17.49 -10.51
CA ASP A 151 -4.40 18.58 -9.52
C ASP A 151 -5.22 18.29 -8.26
N ARG A 152 -6.44 17.74 -8.41
CA ARG A 152 -7.28 17.38 -7.25
C ARG A 152 -6.75 16.18 -6.48
N VAL A 153 -6.19 15.18 -7.18
CA VAL A 153 -5.54 14.02 -6.56
C VAL A 153 -4.31 14.46 -5.77
N GLU A 154 -3.47 15.33 -6.35
CA GLU A 154 -2.34 15.92 -5.62
C GLU A 154 -2.82 16.65 -4.36
N GLU A 155 -3.80 17.55 -4.46
CA GLU A 155 -4.25 18.32 -3.31
C GLU A 155 -4.82 17.43 -2.20
N TRP A 156 -5.58 16.39 -2.56
CA TRP A 156 -6.05 15.40 -1.58
C TRP A 156 -4.89 14.67 -0.90
N LEU A 157 -3.92 14.19 -1.68
CA LEU A 157 -2.73 13.49 -1.16
C LEU A 157 -1.87 14.36 -0.25
N ARG A 158 -1.73 15.66 -0.57
CA ARG A 158 -0.98 16.62 0.26
C ARG A 158 -1.55 16.78 1.66
N GLY A 159 -2.81 16.38 1.88
CA GLY A 159 -3.37 16.27 3.22
C GLY A 159 -2.51 15.40 4.15
N ALA A 160 -1.86 14.34 3.64
CA ALA A 160 -0.96 13.50 4.45
C ALA A 160 0.33 14.23 4.87
N LEU A 161 0.81 15.17 4.06
CA LEU A 161 2.02 15.95 4.37
C LEU A 161 1.76 17.06 5.41
N ARG A 162 0.51 17.53 5.48
CA ARG A 162 0.09 18.70 6.27
C ARG A 162 -0.54 18.35 7.61
N HIS A 163 -0.74 17.07 7.91
CA HIS A 163 -1.34 16.57 9.14
C HIS A 163 -0.41 15.61 9.88
N VAL A 164 -0.64 15.44 11.18
CA VAL A 164 0.25 14.73 12.11
C VAL A 164 -0.04 13.23 12.11
N PRO A 165 0.90 12.39 11.65
CA PRO A 165 0.79 10.94 11.75
C PRO A 165 0.95 10.47 13.20
N ALA A 166 0.47 9.26 13.49
CA ALA A 166 0.77 8.61 14.77
C ALA A 166 2.29 8.45 14.94
N PRO A 167 2.83 8.48 16.18
CA PRO A 167 4.27 8.43 16.45
C PRO A 167 4.88 7.03 16.28
N ASN A 168 4.76 6.45 15.09
CA ASN A 168 5.20 5.12 14.69
C ASN A 168 5.34 5.05 13.15
N ASN A 169 5.28 3.85 12.57
CA ASN A 169 5.31 3.58 11.13
C ASN A 169 4.39 4.44 10.26
N TRP A 170 3.40 5.13 10.84
CA TRP A 170 2.55 6.09 10.14
C TRP A 170 3.33 7.23 9.47
N TYR A 171 4.55 7.56 9.93
CA TYR A 171 5.42 8.50 9.21
C TYR A 171 5.87 8.01 7.83
N LEU A 172 5.76 6.71 7.54
CA LEU A 172 6.03 6.16 6.22
C LEU A 172 4.90 6.41 5.23
N PHE A 173 3.70 6.82 5.69
CA PHE A 173 2.59 7.18 4.81
C PHE A 173 2.83 8.50 4.06
N PRO A 174 3.10 9.65 4.73
CA PRO A 174 3.48 10.87 4.03
C PRO A 174 4.80 10.72 3.26
N TYR A 175 5.74 9.90 3.73
CA TYR A 175 6.96 9.54 2.97
C TYR A 175 6.62 8.91 1.60
N THR A 176 5.68 7.97 1.59
CA THR A 176 5.24 7.29 0.36
C THR A 176 4.51 8.24 -0.58
N VAL A 177 3.64 9.10 -0.02
CA VAL A 177 2.95 10.16 -0.78
C VAL A 177 3.96 11.13 -1.41
N ALA A 178 4.92 11.62 -0.63
CA ALA A 178 5.98 12.49 -1.11
C ALA A 178 6.80 11.84 -2.22
N GLY A 179 7.18 10.56 -2.06
CA GLY A 179 7.91 9.82 -3.10
C GLY A 179 7.14 9.68 -4.42
N PHE A 180 5.82 9.51 -4.37
CA PHE A 180 4.99 9.55 -5.57
C PHE A 180 4.98 10.95 -6.20
N LEU A 181 4.67 12.00 -5.43
CA LEU A 181 4.59 13.38 -5.95
C LEU A 181 5.92 13.82 -6.60
N GLU A 182 7.05 13.53 -5.97
CA GLU A 182 8.38 13.79 -6.54
C GLU A 182 8.60 13.02 -7.85
N SER A 183 8.22 11.73 -7.90
CA SER A 183 8.40 10.90 -9.09
C SER A 183 7.63 11.37 -10.33
N VAL A 184 6.57 12.15 -10.13
CA VAL A 184 5.75 12.70 -11.22
C VAL A 184 5.98 14.20 -11.46
N GLY A 185 7.06 14.76 -10.90
CA GLY A 185 7.44 16.16 -11.10
C GLY A 185 6.62 17.17 -10.30
N ARG A 186 5.90 16.72 -9.26
CA ARG A 186 5.11 17.54 -8.32
C ARG A 186 5.76 17.61 -6.93
N GLY A 187 7.08 17.42 -6.86
CA GLY A 187 7.87 17.53 -5.64
C GLY A 187 8.21 18.97 -5.28
N ASP A 188 8.36 19.25 -3.98
CA ASP A 188 8.70 20.56 -3.43
C ASP A 188 9.34 20.46 -2.02
N ALA A 189 9.37 21.58 -1.28
CA ALA A 189 9.90 21.61 0.08
C ALA A 189 9.07 20.80 1.10
N GLU A 190 7.75 20.67 0.92
CA GLU A 190 6.90 19.85 1.79
C GLU A 190 7.21 18.36 1.60
N THR A 191 7.34 17.92 0.35
CA THR A 191 7.69 16.52 0.04
C THR A 191 9.07 16.16 0.57
N ALA A 192 10.06 17.05 0.36
CA ALA A 192 11.42 16.85 0.86
C ALA A 192 11.46 16.77 2.39
N ALA A 193 10.73 17.65 3.09
CA ALA A 193 10.67 17.65 4.55
C ALA A 193 10.01 16.39 5.11
N ALA A 194 8.92 15.91 4.50
CA ALA A 194 8.25 14.68 4.90
C ALA A 194 9.17 13.46 4.73
N ARG A 195 9.91 13.40 3.61
CA ARG A 195 10.85 12.31 3.35
C ARG A 195 12.00 12.31 4.34
N GLN A 196 12.63 13.46 4.54
CA GLN A 196 13.74 13.61 5.49
C GLN A 196 13.33 13.20 6.90
N ARG A 197 12.18 13.68 7.38
CA ARG A 197 11.66 13.35 8.72
C ARG A 197 11.46 11.85 8.92
N ALA A 198 10.86 11.17 7.93
CA ALA A 198 10.62 9.73 8.03
C ALA A 198 11.94 8.95 8.08
N LEU A 199 12.92 9.30 7.25
CA LEU A 199 14.23 8.65 7.24
C LEU A 199 14.99 8.90 8.55
N GLU A 200 14.96 10.11 9.11
CA GLU A 200 15.57 10.42 10.42
C GLU A 200 14.95 9.60 11.55
N LEU A 201 13.61 9.47 11.57
CA LEU A 201 12.91 8.63 12.54
C LEU A 201 13.28 7.15 12.39
N MET A 202 13.36 6.65 11.15
CA MET A 202 13.81 5.28 10.87
C MET A 202 15.20 5.00 11.45
N GLU A 203 16.14 5.96 11.37
CA GLU A 203 17.45 5.83 12.00
C GLU A 203 17.35 5.80 13.54
N GLY A 204 16.51 6.64 14.12
CA GLY A 204 16.24 6.65 15.57
C GLY A 204 15.55 5.37 16.07
N TRP A 205 14.81 4.67 15.22
CA TRP A 205 14.10 3.44 15.52
C TRP A 205 14.93 2.18 15.29
N TYR A 206 16.01 2.23 14.53
CA TYR A 206 16.83 1.06 14.24
C TYR A 206 17.51 0.50 15.51
N ARG A 207 17.45 -0.82 15.70
CA ARG A 207 17.99 -1.52 16.89
C ARG A 207 19.05 -2.58 16.55
N GLY A 208 19.49 -2.65 15.30
CA GLY A 208 20.42 -3.66 14.82
C GLY A 208 19.70 -4.89 14.26
N GLU A 209 20.46 -5.75 13.57
CA GLU A 209 19.98 -7.04 13.02
C GLU A 209 18.71 -6.91 12.15
N GLY A 210 18.55 -5.77 11.47
CA GLY A 210 17.38 -5.51 10.64
C GLY A 210 16.09 -5.20 11.41
N TRP A 211 16.14 -4.99 12.73
CA TRP A 211 14.96 -4.68 13.54
C TRP A 211 14.83 -3.19 13.86
N TYR A 212 13.58 -2.71 13.83
CA TYR A 212 13.18 -1.38 14.24
C TYR A 212 12.21 -1.45 15.42
N ALA A 213 12.40 -0.58 16.40
CA ALA A 213 11.40 -0.30 17.42
C ALA A 213 10.38 0.67 16.82
N ASP A 214 9.16 0.21 16.58
CA ASP A 214 8.14 0.99 15.88
C ASP A 214 7.61 2.16 16.73
N GLY A 215 8.25 3.32 16.60
CA GLY A 215 8.03 4.48 17.45
C GLY A 215 8.92 4.49 18.71
N ASP A 216 8.64 5.41 19.62
CA ASP A 216 9.38 5.53 20.89
C ASP A 216 9.08 4.37 21.86
N GLY A 217 8.03 3.60 21.59
CA GLY A 217 7.76 2.35 22.27
C GLY A 217 8.76 1.27 21.85
N ARG A 218 9.14 0.36 22.77
CA ARG A 218 9.85 -0.89 22.43
C ARG A 218 8.91 -1.89 21.72
N ALA A 219 8.22 -1.42 20.69
CA ALA A 219 7.25 -2.19 19.93
C ALA A 219 7.96 -2.92 18.79
N PHE A 220 8.02 -4.24 18.91
CA PHE A 220 8.46 -5.15 17.85
C PHE A 220 7.28 -6.03 17.46
N ASP A 221 6.99 -6.07 16.17
CA ASP A 221 5.86 -6.80 15.61
C ASP A 221 6.07 -6.97 14.10
N HIS A 222 5.09 -7.59 13.41
CA HIS A 222 5.22 -7.86 11.98
C HIS A 222 5.25 -6.59 11.11
N TYR A 223 4.92 -5.40 11.64
CA TYR A 223 5.08 -4.12 10.90
C TYR A 223 6.54 -3.85 10.52
N ASN A 224 7.52 -4.50 11.18
CA ASN A 224 8.91 -4.47 10.72
C ASN A 224 9.01 -4.84 9.24
N GLY A 225 8.47 -6.00 8.86
CA GLY A 225 8.54 -6.47 7.49
C GLY A 225 7.66 -5.66 6.54
N TRP A 226 6.37 -5.50 6.86
CA TRP A 226 5.40 -4.98 5.89
C TRP A 226 5.24 -3.45 5.88
N ALA A 227 5.85 -2.72 6.82
CA ALA A 227 5.90 -1.25 6.78
C ALA A 227 7.35 -0.73 6.82
N LEU A 228 8.09 -1.03 7.89
CA LEU A 228 9.40 -0.43 8.17
C LEU A 228 10.48 -0.87 7.17
N HIS A 229 10.40 -2.07 6.60
CA HIS A 229 11.22 -2.48 5.46
C HIS A 229 10.54 -2.18 4.13
N LEU A 230 9.23 -2.45 4.00
CA LEU A 230 8.54 -2.37 2.72
C LEU A 230 8.59 -0.99 2.06
N TYR A 231 8.19 0.06 2.77
CA TYR A 231 8.12 1.39 2.17
C TYR A 231 9.49 1.94 1.74
N PRO A 232 10.56 1.95 2.57
CA PRO A 232 11.84 2.52 2.15
C PRO A 232 12.55 1.68 1.09
N VAL A 233 12.48 0.35 1.15
CA VAL A 233 13.10 -0.52 0.12
C VAL A 233 12.39 -0.34 -1.22
N LEU A 234 11.05 -0.33 -1.22
CA LEU A 234 10.29 -0.14 -2.44
C LEU A 234 10.47 1.26 -3.03
N ASP A 235 10.53 2.29 -2.18
CA ASP A 235 10.83 3.65 -2.60
C ASP A 235 12.22 3.78 -3.23
N ALA A 236 13.24 3.18 -2.61
CA ALA A 236 14.60 3.14 -3.17
C ALA A 236 14.62 2.45 -4.55
N HIS A 237 13.96 1.31 -4.66
CA HIS A 237 13.84 0.56 -5.92
C HIS A 237 13.15 1.38 -7.02
N LEU A 238 11.98 1.95 -6.71
CA LEU A 238 11.20 2.75 -7.68
C LEU A 238 11.86 4.10 -8.01
N GLY A 239 12.69 4.63 -7.11
CA GLY A 239 13.45 5.87 -7.32
C GLY A 239 14.78 5.68 -8.02
N GLY A 240 15.28 4.44 -8.12
CA GLY A 240 16.65 4.16 -8.58
C GLY A 240 17.71 4.72 -7.64
N ASP A 241 17.40 4.90 -6.36
CA ASP A 241 18.31 5.46 -5.36
C ASP A 241 19.25 4.36 -4.83
N GLY A 242 20.47 4.33 -5.36
CA GLY A 242 21.46 3.32 -5.01
C GLY A 242 21.95 3.38 -3.57
N GLU A 243 22.01 4.57 -2.96
CA GLU A 243 22.46 4.73 -1.57
C GLU A 243 21.39 4.23 -0.60
N LEU A 244 20.14 4.62 -0.85
CA LEU A 244 18.99 4.18 -0.07
C LEU A 244 18.78 2.66 -0.21
N ALA A 245 18.93 2.14 -1.44
CA ALA A 245 18.81 0.71 -1.74
C ALA A 245 19.90 -0.10 -1.03
N ALA A 246 21.15 0.36 -1.01
CA ALA A 246 22.22 -0.31 -0.28
C ALA A 246 21.93 -0.32 1.23
N ARG A 247 21.58 0.83 1.82
CA ARG A 247 21.35 0.96 3.26
C ARG A 247 20.18 0.09 3.73
N TYR A 248 19.01 0.24 3.12
CA TYR A 248 17.82 -0.50 3.56
C TYR A 248 17.79 -1.93 3.03
N GLY A 249 18.43 -2.21 1.89
CA GLY A 249 18.60 -3.57 1.40
C GLY A 249 19.47 -4.44 2.32
N ASP A 250 20.57 -3.88 2.87
CA ASP A 250 21.39 -4.60 3.83
C ASP A 250 20.64 -4.86 5.15
N ARG A 251 19.82 -3.91 5.60
CA ARG A 251 18.95 -4.09 6.77
C ARG A 251 17.84 -5.11 6.52
N LEU A 252 17.23 -5.11 5.34
CA LEU A 252 16.25 -6.12 4.96
C LEU A 252 16.87 -7.52 4.94
N ARG A 253 18.07 -7.67 4.36
CA ARG A 253 18.79 -8.95 4.38
C ARG A 253 19.02 -9.45 5.81
N ALA A 254 19.55 -8.59 6.68
CA ALA A 254 19.75 -8.93 8.10
C ALA A 254 18.43 -9.29 8.82
N HIS A 255 17.34 -8.61 8.49
CA HIS A 255 16.02 -8.93 9.03
C HIS A 255 15.57 -10.33 8.58
N LEU A 256 15.68 -10.63 7.29
CA LEU A 256 15.25 -11.90 6.70
C LEU A 256 16.02 -13.11 7.24
N ASP A 257 17.32 -12.95 7.53
CA ASP A 257 18.15 -13.99 8.15
C ASP A 257 17.55 -14.48 9.48
N GLY A 258 17.01 -13.58 10.29
CA GLY A 258 16.32 -13.90 11.54
C GLY A 258 14.83 -14.25 11.35
N PHE A 259 14.17 -13.61 10.38
CA PHE A 259 12.72 -13.65 10.22
C PHE A 259 12.18 -15.04 9.88
N ALA A 260 12.94 -15.90 9.19
CA ALA A 260 12.54 -17.28 8.94
C ALA A 260 12.26 -18.08 10.23
N SER A 261 12.95 -17.75 11.33
CA SER A 261 12.73 -18.37 12.65
C SER A 261 11.41 -17.95 13.31
N MET A 262 10.72 -16.95 12.73
CA MET A 262 9.41 -16.49 13.16
C MET A 262 8.27 -17.30 12.51
N PHE A 263 8.56 -18.41 11.82
CA PHE A 263 7.56 -19.27 11.20
C PHE A 263 7.67 -20.70 11.71
N GLY A 264 6.52 -21.33 11.94
CA GLY A 264 6.42 -22.76 12.20
C GLY A 264 6.80 -23.59 10.97
N ALA A 265 7.08 -24.87 11.17
CA ALA A 265 7.35 -25.82 10.08
C ALA A 265 6.16 -25.99 9.11
N ASP A 266 4.96 -25.58 9.53
CA ASP A 266 3.73 -25.53 8.75
C ASP A 266 3.54 -24.20 7.98
N GLY A 267 4.49 -23.27 8.12
CA GLY A 267 4.43 -21.93 7.52
C GLY A 267 3.58 -20.93 8.29
N ALA A 268 3.03 -21.29 9.45
CA ALA A 268 2.28 -20.34 10.27
C ALA A 268 3.22 -19.30 10.89
N PRO A 269 2.96 -17.99 10.75
CA PRO A 269 3.76 -16.96 11.40
C PRO A 269 3.53 -16.97 12.92
N LEU A 270 4.59 -16.69 13.67
CA LEU A 270 4.54 -16.52 15.11
C LEU A 270 3.52 -15.43 15.47
N HIS A 271 2.74 -15.72 16.50
CA HIS A 271 1.80 -14.79 17.10
C HIS A 271 2.56 -13.73 17.90
N PHE A 272 2.94 -12.64 17.23
CA PHE A 272 3.86 -11.65 17.76
C PHE A 272 3.33 -10.22 17.61
N GLY A 273 3.39 -9.48 18.72
CA GLY A 273 3.11 -8.05 18.79
C GLY A 273 1.68 -7.63 18.45
N ARG A 274 1.50 -6.37 18.04
CA ARG A 274 0.19 -5.74 17.79
C ARG A 274 -0.45 -6.19 16.47
N SER A 275 0.29 -6.94 15.65
CA SER A 275 -0.06 -7.32 14.28
C SER A 275 -0.86 -8.62 14.15
N LEU A 276 -1.39 -9.18 15.24
CA LEU A 276 -2.05 -10.50 15.22
C LEU A 276 -3.19 -10.62 14.21
N SER A 277 -3.99 -9.57 14.04
CA SER A 277 -5.08 -9.50 13.04
C SER A 277 -4.57 -9.37 11.60
N TYR A 278 -3.31 -8.96 11.41
CA TYR A 278 -2.70 -8.64 10.11
C TYR A 278 -1.60 -9.62 9.70
N ARG A 279 -1.51 -10.79 10.34
CA ARG A 279 -0.46 -11.80 10.07
C ARG A 279 -0.37 -12.26 8.62
N PHE A 280 -1.43 -12.07 7.82
CA PHE A 280 -1.41 -12.35 6.38
C PHE A 280 -0.40 -11.49 5.62
N ALA A 281 -0.02 -10.31 6.15
CA ALA A 281 1.01 -9.44 5.59
C ALA A 281 2.44 -9.83 6.01
N ALA A 282 2.63 -10.88 6.82
CA ALA A 282 3.96 -11.27 7.28
C ALA A 282 4.89 -11.66 6.12
N SER A 283 4.36 -12.10 4.97
CA SER A 283 5.15 -12.44 3.77
C SER A 283 5.62 -11.23 2.96
N SER A 284 5.22 -10.01 3.30
CA SER A 284 5.57 -8.82 2.52
C SER A 284 7.08 -8.60 2.43
N ALA A 285 7.83 -8.78 3.52
CA ALA A 285 9.29 -8.63 3.51
C ALA A 285 9.97 -9.68 2.61
N VAL A 286 9.47 -10.93 2.64
CA VAL A 286 9.97 -12.02 1.79
C VAL A 286 9.72 -11.72 0.31
N SER A 287 8.68 -10.96 -0.01
CA SER A 287 8.36 -10.62 -1.40
C SER A 287 9.25 -9.51 -1.98
N LEU A 288 10.01 -8.79 -1.14
CA LEU A 288 10.88 -7.69 -1.56
C LEU A 288 12.30 -8.13 -1.93
N GLY A 289 12.78 -9.25 -1.38
CA GLY A 289 14.15 -9.73 -1.56
C GLY A 289 14.36 -11.11 -0.98
#